data_AF-A0A9X9A840-F1
#
_entry.id   AF-A0A9X9A840-F1
#
_cell.length_a   1.000
_cell.length_b   1.000
_cell.length_c   1.000
_cell.angle_alpha   90.00
_cell.angle_beta   90.00
_cell.angle_gamma   90.00
#
_symmetry.space_group_name_H-M   'P 1'
#
loop_
_entity.id
_entity.type
_entity.pdbx_description
1 polymer ?
#
loop_
_entity_poly.entity_id
_entity_poly.type
_entity_poly.pdbx_seq_one_letter_code
_entity_poly.pdbx_strand_id
1 'polypeptide(L)'
;LIGSVLLFIVLLLTYKFFNRTSNRIKITLAIIYSLTYGFSWIPFFLSKVTNKTDYIPHIIVYELCSMLGTILILYLLHILQTQVRLQNELINAEKFHLIGEMAASISHEIRNPLTSTKGFLQLLQSDTCTEQERKLYIDIAINGIEQANHVLTDYLTFAKPSIEKEQTLQLEEELLHALSLITPLANLTNVRTHYI
;
A
#
# COMPACT_ATOMS: atom_id res chain seq x y z
N LEU A 1 14.97 17.24 -36.39
CA LEU A 1 15.90 17.21 -35.24
C LEU A 1 15.53 18.24 -34.17
N ILE A 2 15.51 19.55 -34.47
CA ILE A 2 15.14 20.59 -33.48
C ILE A 2 13.71 20.40 -32.94
N GLY A 3 12.75 20.08 -33.82
CA GLY A 3 11.35 19.82 -33.42
C GLY A 3 11.16 18.60 -32.52
N SER A 4 11.90 17.50 -32.74
CA SER A 4 11.81 16.30 -31.91
C SER A 4 12.44 16.50 -30.52
N VAL A 5 13.49 17.31 -30.41
CA VAL A 5 14.10 17.69 -29.11
C VAL A 5 13.14 18.59 -28.32
N LEU A 6 12.51 19.57 -28.99
CA LEU A 6 11.53 20.45 -28.35
C LEU A 6 10.32 19.66 -27.82
N LEU A 7 9.83 18.70 -28.60
CA LEU A 7 8.70 17.85 -28.24
C LEU A 7 9.04 16.94 -27.05
N PHE A 8 10.27 16.40 -27.00
CA PHE A 8 10.77 15.64 -25.85
C PHE A 8 10.80 16.49 -24.56
N ILE A 9 11.26 17.74 -24.65
CA ILE A 9 11.26 18.67 -23.51
C ILE A 9 9.84 18.98 -23.04
N VAL A 10 8.92 19.24 -23.97
CA VAL A 10 7.49 19.45 -23.65
C VAL A 10 6.91 18.23 -22.94
N LEU A 11 7.23 17.02 -23.40
CA LEU A 11 6.75 15.77 -22.81
C LEU A 11 7.27 15.56 -21.38
N LEU A 12 8.54 15.90 -21.11
CA LEU A 12 9.10 15.87 -19.76
C LEU A 12 8.41 16.86 -18.82
N LEU A 13 8.12 18.08 -19.29
CA LEU A 13 7.44 19.10 -18.50
C LEU A 13 5.99 18.73 -18.20
N THR A 14 5.30 18.12 -19.17
CA THR A 14 3.89 17.73 -19.02
C THR A 14 3.71 16.35 -18.40
N TYR A 15 4.76 15.53 -18.28
CA TYR A 15 4.69 14.17 -17.70
C TYR A 15 4.03 14.15 -16.31
N LYS A 16 4.41 15.08 -15.44
CA LYS A 16 3.85 15.18 -14.08
C LYS A 16 2.36 15.58 -14.08
N PHE A 17 1.95 16.38 -15.06
CA PHE A 17 0.55 16.76 -15.28
C PHE A 17 -0.24 15.60 -15.87
N PHE A 18 0.32 14.92 -16.88
CA PHE A 18 -0.24 13.73 -17.52
C PHE A 18 -0.57 12.65 -16.49
N ASN A 19 0.32 12.40 -15.52
CA ASN A 19 0.07 11.32 -14.56
C ASN A 19 -1.08 11.62 -13.58
N ARG A 20 -1.41 12.91 -13.37
CA ARG A 20 -2.47 13.37 -12.46
C ARG A 20 -3.86 13.50 -13.10
N THR A 21 -3.97 13.42 -14.42
CA THR A 21 -5.24 13.61 -15.14
C THR A 21 -6.02 12.31 -15.32
N SER A 22 -7.32 12.43 -15.67
CA SER A 22 -8.19 11.29 -15.92
C SER A 22 -7.78 10.51 -17.16
N ASN A 23 -8.13 9.22 -17.22
CA ASN A 23 -7.74 8.33 -18.32
C ASN A 23 -8.19 8.84 -19.71
N ARG A 24 -9.34 9.52 -19.79
CA ARG A 24 -9.82 10.14 -21.04
C ARG A 24 -8.86 11.24 -21.51
N ILE A 25 -8.42 12.11 -20.59
CA ILE A 25 -7.48 13.20 -20.89
C ILE A 25 -6.10 12.64 -21.26
N LYS A 26 -5.65 11.58 -20.59
CA LYS A 26 -4.39 10.88 -20.93
C LYS A 26 -4.40 10.37 -22.38
N ILE A 27 -5.48 9.72 -22.81
CA ILE A 27 -5.61 9.22 -24.19
C ILE A 27 -5.61 10.38 -25.18
N THR A 28 -6.37 11.45 -24.93
CA THR A 28 -6.40 12.63 -25.81
C THR A 28 -5.03 13.29 -25.93
N LEU A 29 -4.31 13.48 -24.82
CA LEU A 29 -2.98 14.08 -24.82
C LEU A 29 -1.96 13.20 -25.57
N ALA A 30 -2.00 11.89 -25.41
CA ALA A 30 -1.08 10.99 -26.10
C ALA A 30 -1.29 10.95 -27.62
N ILE A 31 -2.56 11.00 -28.06
CA ILE A 31 -2.92 11.16 -29.48
C ILE A 31 -2.32 12.46 -30.04
N ILE A 32 -2.46 13.57 -29.31
CA ILE A 32 -1.88 14.88 -29.70
C ILE A 32 -0.34 14.79 -29.77
N TYR A 33 0.30 14.12 -28.81
CA TYR A 33 1.76 13.93 -28.83
C TYR A 33 2.24 13.06 -29.99
N SER A 34 1.52 11.99 -30.33
CA SER A 34 1.82 11.16 -31.51
C SER A 34 1.75 11.98 -32.79
N LEU A 35 0.65 12.71 -32.99
CA LEU A 35 0.44 13.55 -34.17
C LEU A 35 1.52 14.62 -34.32
N THR A 36 1.80 15.36 -33.24
CA THR A 36 2.82 16.43 -33.26
C THR A 36 4.22 15.88 -33.53
N TYR A 37 4.54 14.68 -33.02
CA TYR A 37 5.79 13.99 -33.32
C TYR A 37 5.87 13.60 -34.79
N GLY A 38 4.82 12.99 -35.33
CA GLY A 38 4.69 12.67 -36.76
C GLY A 38 4.92 13.85 -37.69
N PHE A 39 4.19 14.94 -37.45
CA PHE A 39 4.33 16.18 -38.24
C PHE A 39 5.75 16.75 -38.20
N SER A 40 6.46 16.64 -37.07
CA SER A 40 7.84 17.14 -36.93
C SER A 40 8.85 16.40 -37.83
N TRP A 41 8.54 15.19 -38.31
CA TRP A 41 9.43 14.40 -39.17
C TRP A 41 9.17 14.60 -40.66
N ILE A 42 8.03 15.16 -41.05
CA ILE A 42 7.65 15.39 -42.45
C ILE A 42 8.71 16.20 -43.23
N PRO A 43 9.25 17.32 -42.72
CA PRO A 43 10.28 18.09 -43.44
C PRO A 43 11.58 17.31 -43.65
N PHE A 44 11.96 16.47 -42.68
CA PHE A 44 13.14 15.62 -42.78
C PHE A 44 12.99 14.58 -43.91
N PHE A 45 11.85 13.91 -43.98
CA PHE A 45 11.57 12.94 -45.04
C PHE A 45 11.45 13.59 -46.42
N LEU A 46 10.77 14.74 -46.53
CA LEU A 46 10.65 15.48 -47.78
C LEU A 46 12.00 16.02 -48.30
N SER A 47 12.96 16.30 -47.42
CA SER A 47 14.29 16.79 -47.81
C SER A 47 15.18 15.72 -48.43
N LYS A 48 14.90 14.44 -48.17
CA LYS A 48 15.75 13.29 -48.55
C LYS A 48 15.26 12.56 -49.81
N VAL A 49 14.16 13.00 -50.41
CA VAL A 49 13.44 12.29 -51.48
C VAL A 49 13.33 13.16 -52.73
N THR A 50 13.76 12.61 -53.88
CA THR A 50 13.73 13.26 -55.19
C THR A 50 12.32 13.31 -55.80
N ASN A 51 11.50 12.26 -55.63
CA ASN A 51 10.10 12.20 -56.07
C ASN A 51 9.13 12.20 -54.87
N LYS A 52 8.56 13.37 -54.58
CA LYS A 52 7.76 13.60 -53.35
C LYS A 52 6.41 12.84 -53.33
N THR A 53 5.86 12.49 -54.49
CA THR A 53 4.54 11.85 -54.61
C THR A 53 4.50 10.40 -54.10
N ASP A 54 5.61 9.67 -54.21
CA ASP A 54 5.66 8.26 -53.84
C ASP A 54 5.73 8.04 -52.31
N TYR A 55 6.07 9.08 -51.54
CA TYR A 55 6.33 8.97 -50.09
C TYR A 55 5.13 9.32 -49.19
N ILE A 56 4.12 10.02 -49.72
CA ILE A 56 2.88 10.37 -49.00
C ILE A 56 2.19 9.15 -48.38
N PRO A 57 1.98 8.02 -49.09
CA PRO A 57 1.34 6.84 -48.48
C PRO A 57 2.16 6.26 -47.33
N HIS A 58 3.49 6.28 -47.40
CA HIS A 58 4.34 5.78 -46.32
C HIS A 58 4.23 6.64 -45.03
N ILE A 59 4.10 7.95 -45.16
CA ILE A 59 3.88 8.87 -44.02
C ILE A 59 2.54 8.59 -43.34
N ILE A 60 1.48 8.39 -44.14
CA ILE A 60 0.14 8.09 -43.61
C ILE A 60 0.14 6.76 -42.86
N VAL A 61 0.77 5.72 -43.42
CA VAL A 61 0.89 4.41 -42.77
C VAL A 61 1.68 4.50 -41.47
N TYR A 62 2.79 5.25 -41.45
CA TYR A 62 3.57 5.48 -40.24
C TYR A 62 2.73 6.16 -39.15
N GLU A 63 2.00 7.22 -39.51
CA GLU A 63 1.21 7.99 -38.55
C GLU A 63 0.06 7.15 -37.96
N LEU A 64 -0.66 6.42 -38.80
CA LEU A 64 -1.70 5.50 -38.37
C LEU A 64 -1.15 4.41 -37.45
N CYS A 65 0.01 3.83 -37.79
CA CYS A 65 0.65 2.81 -36.97
C CYS A 65 1.08 3.37 -35.60
N SER A 66 1.65 4.57 -35.57
CA SER A 66 2.02 5.26 -34.32
C SER A 66 0.80 5.57 -33.44
N MET A 67 -0.29 6.07 -34.03
CA MET A 67 -1.53 6.34 -33.30
C MET A 67 -2.15 5.06 -32.72
N LEU A 68 -2.21 3.98 -33.51
CA LEU A 68 -2.72 2.69 -33.05
C LEU A 68 -1.83 2.10 -31.94
N GLY A 69 -0.51 2.17 -32.10
CA GLY A 69 0.45 1.70 -31.11
C GLY A 69 0.34 2.45 -29.79
N THR A 70 0.23 3.77 -29.82
CA THR A 70 0.07 4.58 -28.60
C THR A 70 -1.24 4.29 -27.88
N ILE A 71 -2.36 4.15 -28.61
CA ILE A 71 -3.65 3.78 -28.02
C ILE A 71 -3.57 2.39 -27.37
N LEU A 72 -2.97 1.40 -28.05
CA LEU A 72 -2.81 0.05 -27.54
C LEU A 72 -1.96 0.03 -26.26
N ILE A 73 -0.80 0.70 -26.27
CA ILE A 73 0.09 0.77 -25.10
C ILE A 73 -0.63 1.41 -23.90
N LEU A 74 -1.36 2.51 -24.12
CA LEU A 74 -2.11 3.14 -23.03
C LEU A 74 -3.23 2.25 -22.50
N TYR A 75 -3.91 1.52 -23.37
CA TYR A 75 -4.95 0.57 -22.96
C TYR A 75 -4.36 -0.58 -22.13
N LEU A 76 -3.22 -1.14 -22.54
CA LEU A 76 -2.50 -2.17 -21.79
C LEU A 76 -1.99 -1.63 -20.44
N LEU A 77 -1.45 -0.41 -20.38
CA LEU A 77 -1.06 0.19 -19.11
C LEU A 77 -2.28 0.39 -18.20
N HIS A 78 -3.41 0.82 -18.75
CA HIS A 78 -4.64 0.98 -17.99
C HIS A 78 -5.16 -0.35 -17.44
N ILE A 79 -5.14 -1.43 -18.24
CA ILE A 79 -5.59 -2.74 -17.77
C ILE A 79 -4.68 -3.26 -16.66
N LEU A 80 -3.36 -3.14 -16.79
CA LEU A 80 -2.40 -3.54 -15.77
C LEU A 80 -2.58 -2.75 -14.46
N GLN A 81 -2.71 -1.42 -14.54
CA GLN A 81 -2.96 -0.59 -13.36
C GLN A 81 -4.29 -0.96 -12.67
N THR A 82 -5.32 -1.24 -13.46
CA THR A 82 -6.63 -1.65 -12.93
C THR A 82 -6.54 -3.02 -12.27
N GLN A 83 -5.82 -3.98 -12.86
CA GLN A 83 -5.60 -5.30 -12.28
C GLN A 83 -4.89 -5.21 -10.92
N VAL A 84 -3.78 -4.47 -10.85
CA VAL A 84 -3.05 -4.26 -9.58
C VAL A 84 -3.94 -3.61 -8.53
N ARG A 85 -4.72 -2.59 -8.92
CA ARG A 85 -5.65 -1.92 -8.02
C ARG A 85 -6.71 -2.86 -7.49
N LEU A 86 -7.34 -3.65 -8.37
CA LEU A 86 -8.37 -4.62 -7.98
C LEU A 86 -7.81 -5.72 -7.08
N GLN A 87 -6.59 -6.21 -7.35
CA GLN A 87 -5.91 -7.15 -6.47
C GLN A 87 -5.70 -6.57 -5.06
N ASN A 88 -5.24 -5.32 -4.97
CA ASN A 88 -5.09 -4.65 -3.67
C ASN A 88 -6.44 -4.44 -2.97
N GLU A 89 -7.49 -4.07 -3.71
CA GLU A 89 -8.84 -3.95 -3.16
C GLU A 89 -9.37 -5.31 -2.66
N LEU A 90 -9.11 -6.41 -3.37
CA LEU A 90 -9.45 -7.78 -2.96
C LEU A 90 -8.70 -8.21 -1.69
N ILE A 91 -7.38 -8.03 -1.64
CA ILE A 91 -6.57 -8.35 -0.44
C ILE A 91 -7.10 -7.59 0.78
N ASN A 92 -7.41 -6.30 0.61
CA ASN A 92 -7.99 -5.51 1.69
C ASN A 92 -9.39 -6.02 2.07
N ALA A 93 -10.23 -6.38 1.11
CA ALA A 93 -11.55 -6.93 1.36
C ALA A 93 -11.50 -8.26 2.11
N GLU A 94 -10.60 -9.18 1.73
CA GLU A 94 -10.35 -10.43 2.45
C GLU A 94 -9.86 -10.17 3.88
N LYS A 95 -8.93 -9.22 4.05
CA LYS A 95 -8.46 -8.81 5.37
C LYS A 95 -9.61 -8.30 6.24
N PHE A 96 -10.48 -7.44 5.73
CA PHE A 96 -11.65 -6.94 6.46
C PHE A 96 -12.69 -8.02 6.74
N HIS A 97 -12.86 -8.98 5.82
CA HIS A 97 -13.75 -10.12 6.05
C HIS A 97 -13.26 -10.98 7.22
N LEU A 98 -11.97 -11.32 7.24
CA LEU A 98 -11.34 -12.06 8.35
C LEU A 98 -11.45 -11.30 9.69
N ILE A 99 -11.18 -9.99 9.68
CA ILE A 99 -11.39 -9.12 10.85
C ILE A 99 -12.85 -9.20 11.34
N GLY A 100 -13.81 -9.19 10.41
CA GLY A 100 -15.23 -9.32 10.71
C GLY A 100 -15.62 -10.66 11.32
N GLU A 101 -15.10 -11.77 10.79
CA GLU A 101 -15.31 -13.10 11.39
C GLU A 101 -14.67 -13.19 12.79
N MET A 102 -13.48 -12.65 12.96
CA MET A 102 -12.77 -12.64 14.23
C MET A 102 -13.42 -11.71 15.26
N ALA A 103 -14.15 -10.67 14.86
CA ALA A 103 -14.75 -9.69 15.76
C ALA A 103 -15.69 -10.33 16.80
N ALA A 104 -16.43 -11.38 16.40
CA ALA A 104 -17.29 -12.12 17.32
C ALA A 104 -16.45 -12.89 18.36
N SER A 105 -15.41 -13.61 17.91
CA SER A 105 -14.48 -14.34 18.80
C SER A 105 -13.79 -13.39 19.78
N ILE A 106 -13.32 -12.24 19.29
CA ILE A 106 -12.62 -11.24 20.09
C ILE A 106 -13.55 -10.59 21.11
N SER A 107 -14.81 -10.33 20.74
CA SER A 107 -15.81 -9.86 21.69
C SER A 107 -16.03 -10.87 22.83
N HIS A 108 -16.01 -12.17 22.51
CA HIS A 108 -16.07 -13.23 23.52
C HIS A 108 -14.80 -13.29 24.37
N GLU A 109 -13.61 -13.21 23.76
CA GLU A 109 -12.33 -13.24 24.45
C GLU A 109 -12.09 -12.03 25.35
N ILE A 110 -12.57 -10.84 24.98
CA ILE A 110 -12.55 -9.65 25.86
C ILE A 110 -13.59 -9.75 26.97
N ARG A 111 -14.79 -10.29 26.67
CA ARG A 111 -15.85 -10.45 27.66
C ARG A 111 -15.43 -11.39 28.79
N ASN A 112 -14.64 -12.42 28.51
CA ASN A 112 -14.19 -13.40 29.51
C ASN A 112 -13.41 -12.77 30.69
N PRO A 113 -12.27 -12.11 30.49
CA PRO A 113 -11.52 -11.47 31.56
C PRO A 113 -12.30 -10.32 32.21
N LEU A 114 -13.12 -9.57 31.45
CA LEU A 114 -13.99 -8.53 32.03
C LEU A 114 -15.09 -9.10 32.93
N THR A 115 -15.64 -10.27 32.59
CA THR A 115 -16.64 -10.95 33.42
C THR A 115 -16.01 -11.46 34.71
N SER A 116 -14.81 -12.05 34.62
CA SER A 116 -14.04 -12.46 35.78
C SER A 116 -13.67 -11.26 36.68
N THR A 117 -13.15 -10.18 36.09
CA THR A 117 -12.85 -8.91 36.76
C THR A 117 -14.06 -8.39 37.51
N LYS A 118 -15.23 -8.34 36.86
CA LYS A 118 -16.48 -7.92 37.49
C LYS A 118 -16.84 -8.81 38.68
N GLY A 119 -16.71 -10.13 38.56
CA GLY A 119 -16.96 -11.06 39.64
C GLY A 119 -16.07 -10.81 40.87
N PHE A 120 -14.76 -10.62 40.66
CA PHE A 120 -13.84 -10.31 41.75
C PHE A 120 -14.08 -8.94 42.39
N LEU A 121 -14.47 -7.93 41.60
CA LEU A 121 -14.88 -6.63 42.14
C LEU A 121 -16.17 -6.72 42.96
N GLN A 122 -17.12 -7.58 42.58
CA GLN A 122 -18.33 -7.85 43.36
C GLN A 122 -18.01 -8.56 44.67
N LEU A 123 -17.06 -9.50 44.68
CA LEU A 123 -16.56 -10.10 45.92
C LEU A 123 -15.89 -9.04 46.79
N LEU A 124 -15.12 -8.13 46.21
CA LEU A 124 -14.48 -7.03 46.94
C LEU A 124 -15.48 -6.08 47.63
N GLN A 125 -16.68 -5.91 47.04
CA GLN A 125 -17.77 -5.13 47.61
C GLN A 125 -18.47 -5.83 48.77
N SER A 126 -18.32 -7.16 48.92
CA SER A 126 -18.86 -7.86 50.08
C SER A 126 -17.95 -7.62 51.29
N ASP A 127 -18.52 -7.16 52.41
CA ASP A 127 -17.78 -6.86 53.66
C ASP A 127 -17.28 -8.12 54.41
N THR A 128 -17.20 -9.25 53.71
CA THR A 128 -16.85 -10.57 54.27
C THR A 128 -15.41 -11.00 53.98
N CYS A 129 -14.63 -10.20 53.23
CA CYS A 129 -13.27 -10.56 52.81
C CYS A 129 -12.20 -10.12 53.82
N THR A 130 -11.21 -10.98 54.05
CA THR A 130 -9.97 -10.65 54.77
C THR A 130 -9.09 -9.69 53.94
N GLU A 131 -8.14 -9.01 54.58
CA GLU A 131 -7.18 -8.13 53.87
C GLU A 131 -6.33 -8.87 52.82
N GLN A 132 -6.01 -10.14 53.05
CA GLN A 132 -5.28 -10.97 52.08
C GLN A 132 -6.13 -11.28 50.85
N GLU A 133 -7.40 -11.64 51.04
CA GLU A 133 -8.35 -11.87 49.93
C GLU A 133 -8.64 -10.59 49.16
N ARG A 134 -8.77 -9.45 49.85
CA ARG A 134 -8.95 -8.13 49.22
C ARG A 134 -7.80 -7.82 48.25
N LYS A 135 -6.56 -8.03 48.69
CA LYS A 135 -5.38 -7.81 47.84
C LYS A 135 -5.35 -8.76 46.64
N LEU A 136 -5.68 -10.03 46.84
CA LEU A 136 -5.75 -11.03 45.78
C LEU A 136 -6.81 -10.68 44.72
N TYR A 137 -8.02 -10.30 45.15
CA TYR A 137 -9.11 -9.93 44.24
C TYR A 137 -8.79 -8.67 43.42
N ILE A 138 -8.14 -7.67 44.02
CA ILE A 138 -7.65 -6.48 43.30
C ILE A 138 -6.63 -6.90 42.23
N ASP A 139 -5.68 -7.76 42.57
CA ASP A 139 -4.64 -8.21 41.65
C ASP A 139 -5.23 -8.99 40.46
N ILE A 140 -6.19 -9.88 40.72
CA ILE A 140 -6.88 -10.62 39.65
C ILE A 140 -7.70 -9.67 38.76
N ALA A 141 -8.37 -8.67 39.34
CA ALA A 141 -9.13 -7.68 38.58
C ALA A 141 -8.23 -6.82 37.67
N ILE A 142 -7.07 -6.38 38.17
CA ILE A 142 -6.10 -5.62 37.36
C ILE A 142 -5.57 -6.48 36.22
N ASN A 143 -5.17 -7.73 36.50
CA ASN A 143 -4.68 -8.65 35.47
C ASN A 143 -5.76 -8.94 34.41
N GLY A 144 -7.03 -9.06 34.80
CA GLY A 144 -8.13 -9.24 33.85
C GLY A 144 -8.32 -8.03 32.92
N ILE A 145 -8.20 -6.80 33.43
CA ILE A 145 -8.23 -5.59 32.60
C ILE A 145 -7.04 -5.57 31.62
N GLU A 146 -5.84 -5.89 32.11
CA GLU A 146 -4.65 -5.90 31.28
C GLU A 146 -4.73 -6.95 30.16
N GLN A 147 -5.25 -8.13 30.47
CA GLN A 147 -5.47 -9.18 29.48
C GLN A 147 -6.50 -8.77 28.42
N ALA A 148 -7.59 -8.11 28.83
CA ALA A 148 -8.57 -7.54 27.89
C ALA A 148 -7.94 -6.46 26.98
N ASN A 149 -7.07 -5.60 27.53
CA ASN A 149 -6.33 -4.60 26.77
C ASN A 149 -5.35 -5.22 25.78
N HIS A 150 -4.69 -6.31 26.16
CA HIS A 150 -3.77 -7.04 25.29
C HIS A 150 -4.49 -7.60 24.06
N VAL A 151 -5.61 -8.30 24.27
CA VAL A 151 -6.46 -8.83 23.19
C VAL A 151 -6.96 -7.71 22.26
N LEU A 152 -7.38 -6.58 22.84
CA LEU A 152 -7.81 -5.42 22.05
C LEU A 152 -6.66 -4.81 21.22
N THR A 153 -5.47 -4.72 21.80
CA THR A 153 -4.28 -4.15 21.13
C THR A 153 -3.84 -5.02 19.97
N ASP A 154 -3.82 -6.35 20.17
CA ASP A 154 -3.49 -7.31 19.12
C ASP A 154 -4.51 -7.19 17.98
N TYR A 155 -5.81 -7.13 18.29
CA TYR A 155 -6.85 -6.93 17.29
C TYR A 155 -6.69 -5.63 16.47
N LEU A 156 -6.46 -4.50 17.15
CA LEU A 156 -6.29 -3.20 16.48
C LEU A 156 -5.03 -3.17 15.60
N THR A 157 -3.99 -3.91 15.98
CA THR A 157 -2.77 -4.06 15.18
C THR A 157 -3.04 -4.79 13.87
N PHE A 158 -3.81 -5.87 13.91
CA PHE A 158 -4.26 -6.56 12.69
C PHE A 158 -5.24 -5.73 11.86
N ALA A 159 -6.14 -4.98 12.50
CA ALA A 159 -7.17 -4.19 11.83
C ALA A 159 -6.66 -2.91 11.14
N LYS A 160 -5.47 -2.44 11.49
CA LYS A 160 -4.92 -1.20 10.92
C LYS A 160 -4.55 -1.40 9.43
N PRO A 161 -4.95 -0.48 8.53
CA PRO A 161 -4.46 -0.50 7.16
C PRO A 161 -2.95 -0.25 7.20
N SER A 162 -2.16 -1.22 6.75
CA SER A 162 -0.73 -1.06 6.51
C SER A 162 -0.58 -0.17 5.29
N ILE A 163 -0.55 1.15 5.52
CA ILE A 163 0.05 2.06 4.55
C ILE A 163 1.56 1.91 4.73
N GLU A 164 2.10 0.80 4.24
CA GLU A 164 3.54 0.65 4.09
C GLU A 164 3.98 1.72 3.10
N LYS A 165 4.59 2.77 3.62
CA LYS A 165 5.47 3.59 2.80
C LYS A 165 6.66 2.69 2.49
N GLU A 166 6.88 2.40 1.20
CA GLU A 166 8.16 1.83 0.78
C GLU A 166 9.27 2.75 1.30
N GLN A 167 10.09 2.21 2.19
CA GLN A 167 11.25 2.87 2.75
C GLN A 167 12.42 1.90 2.60
N THR A 168 13.55 2.42 2.11
CA THR A 168 14.81 1.69 2.17
C THR A 168 15.21 1.55 3.64
N LEU A 169 15.21 0.32 4.14
CA LEU A 169 15.60 0.00 5.51
C LEU A 169 17.04 -0.52 5.51
N GLN A 170 17.88 0.01 6.40
CA GLN A 170 19.16 -0.61 6.73
C GLN A 170 18.89 -1.80 7.65
N LEU A 171 18.91 -3.00 7.05
CA LEU A 171 18.54 -4.23 7.73
C LEU A 171 19.33 -4.48 9.02
N GLU A 172 20.62 -4.14 9.03
CA GLU A 172 21.50 -4.28 10.18
C GLU A 172 21.06 -3.40 11.37
N GLU A 173 20.66 -2.15 11.10
CA GLU A 173 20.28 -1.19 12.14
C GLU A 173 18.94 -1.59 12.79
N GLU A 174 17.96 -2.00 11.99
CA GLU A 174 16.67 -2.47 12.50
C GLU A 174 16.81 -3.79 13.28
N LEU A 175 17.70 -4.68 12.83
CA LEU A 175 17.93 -5.96 13.49
C LEU A 175 18.64 -5.77 14.83
N LEU A 176 19.63 -4.86 14.90
CA LEU A 176 20.26 -4.44 16.16
C LEU A 176 19.26 -3.75 17.10
N HIS A 177 18.40 -2.89 16.57
CA HIS A 177 17.36 -2.22 17.35
C HIS A 177 16.36 -3.22 17.94
N ALA A 178 15.85 -4.15 17.13
CA ALA A 178 14.98 -5.22 17.61
C ALA A 178 15.66 -6.11 18.65
N LEU A 179 16.94 -6.47 18.44
CA LEU A 179 17.73 -7.21 19.43
C LEU A 179 17.86 -6.44 20.75
N SER A 180 18.08 -5.12 20.69
CA SER A 180 18.20 -4.29 21.90
C SER A 180 16.93 -4.28 22.74
N LEU A 181 15.75 -4.36 22.10
CA LEU A 181 14.46 -4.43 22.77
C LEU A 181 14.18 -5.80 23.41
N ILE A 182 14.65 -6.88 22.78
CA ILE A 182 14.40 -8.26 23.23
C ILE A 182 15.48 -8.74 24.23
N THR A 183 16.69 -8.18 24.20
CA THR A 183 17.80 -8.57 25.08
C THR A 183 17.47 -8.53 26.58
N PRO A 184 16.77 -7.51 27.11
CA PRO A 184 16.32 -7.50 28.51
C PRO A 184 15.44 -8.71 28.85
N LEU A 185 14.53 -9.10 27.95
CA LEU A 185 13.62 -10.23 28.13
C LEU A 185 14.36 -11.57 28.01
N ALA A 186 15.31 -11.67 27.09
CA ALA A 186 16.16 -12.84 26.90
C ALA A 186 17.02 -13.11 28.14
N ASN A 187 17.58 -12.05 28.74
CA ASN A 187 18.34 -12.14 29.98
C ASN A 187 17.47 -12.61 31.16
N LEU A 188 16.22 -12.14 31.26
CA LEU A 188 15.28 -12.60 32.29
C LEU A 188 14.90 -14.08 32.15
N THR A 189 14.98 -14.62 30.94
CA THR A 189 14.67 -16.02 30.63
C THR A 189 15.91 -16.91 30.47
N ASN A 190 17.10 -16.41 30.78
CA ASN A 190 18.39 -17.10 30.59
C ASN A 190 18.64 -17.58 29.15
N VAL A 191 18.06 -16.90 28.16
CA VAL A 191 18.28 -17.17 26.73
C VAL A 191 19.37 -16.23 26.22
N ARG A 192 20.40 -16.78 25.57
CA ARG A 192 21.44 -15.97 24.90
C ARG A 192 21.07 -15.72 23.46
N THR A 193 20.99 -14.45 23.07
CA THR A 193 20.86 -14.03 21.67
C THR A 193 22.24 -14.07 21.01
N HIS A 194 22.35 -14.71 19.86
CA HIS A 194 23.56 -14.75 19.04
C HIS A 194 23.19 -14.32 17.63
N TYR A 195 23.93 -13.35 17.07
CA TYR A 195 23.73 -12.82 15.72
C TYR A 195 25.06 -12.93 14.97
N ILE A 196 25.01 -13.33 13.70
CA ILE A 196 26.17 -13.53 12.81
C ILE A 196 26.32 -12.31 11.92
#